data_AF-A0A016SBE2-F1
#
_entry.id   AF-A0A016SBE2-F1
#
_cell.length_a   1.000
_cell.length_b   1.000
_cell.length_c   1.000
_cell.angle_alpha   90.00
_cell.angle_beta   90.00
_cell.angle_gamma   90.00
#
_symmetry.space_group_name_H-M   'P 1'
#
loop_
_entity.id
_entity.type
_entity.pdbx_description
1 polymer ?
#
loop_
_entity_poly.entity_id
_entity_poly.type
_entity_poly.pdbx_seq_one_letter_code
_entity_poly.pdbx_strand_id
1 'polypeptide(L)'
;MASHLLLTIGRHVTDDEPVALYFLKSLQVSFAPSNRTTSYSRGFYILVDSFKRGSASSEACMNNGAVTVHSGQTVLFGTANFGSGTYPPNMQCSYSFSSDLKDHLLAISMEFETEKCCDVMFIDGIAPPPYNLYNYQGFMQRTFQFASTQVITMNFTSDGTVQGVGFNGSVYNIDCACGSGVYQLTPNDTLLQITSPGFLHGAPTYCPELNCFWTIKFPVDYEVMLNISDINLRTGSQQDQFVIADNFARVLLSTNSTTYYGPTRFIITSGQVSINFTSASTMVLSPPLTREGFLVDLRMVKKYIRRTVITFTDDSFMADISTRSFVEGLNVTYEYSITARPGKKVTTHFFTTLNGIANLEIYDGSDTSAAMIDTSFLYNLTTMDGVPMSVRSTGEKLLVRVRPNLFNTKEKLDFQAMVTDWSQGTHCTHGINSTQPYGREENKWKE
;
A
#
# COMPACT_ATOMS: atom_id res chain seq x y z
N MET A 1 -38.64 26.65 6.83
CA MET A 1 -37.62 26.04 5.97
C MET A 1 -36.95 27.19 5.24
N ALA A 2 -35.64 27.37 5.40
CA ALA A 2 -34.91 28.36 4.60
C ALA A 2 -34.37 27.65 3.36
N SER A 3 -34.11 28.39 2.30
CA SER A 3 -33.48 27.86 1.09
C SER A 3 -32.26 28.72 0.78
N HIS A 4 -31.25 28.08 0.21
CA HIS A 4 -30.02 28.71 -0.23
C HIS A 4 -29.93 28.62 -1.76
N LEU A 5 -29.50 29.72 -2.38
CA LEU A 5 -29.22 29.81 -3.81
C LEU A 5 -27.71 29.94 -3.99
N LEU A 6 -27.09 28.98 -4.68
CA LEU A 6 -25.75 29.16 -5.22
C LEU A 6 -25.86 29.58 -6.70
N LEU A 7 -25.44 30.81 -7.01
CA LEU A 7 -25.43 31.31 -8.37
C LEU A 7 -24.02 31.11 -8.97
N THR A 8 -23.91 30.43 -10.12
CA THR A 8 -22.63 30.27 -10.84
C THR A 8 -22.78 30.65 -12.31
N ILE A 9 -22.04 31.65 -12.79
CA ILE A 9 -22.07 32.15 -14.18
C ILE A 9 -20.86 31.61 -14.94
N GLY A 10 -21.05 30.96 -16.10
CA GLY A 10 -20.00 30.18 -16.76
C GLY A 10 -19.81 30.41 -18.27
N ARG A 11 -18.54 30.63 -18.67
CA ARG A 11 -17.92 29.91 -19.82
C ARG A 11 -16.38 29.88 -19.83
N HIS A 12 -15.68 30.67 -19.02
CA HIS A 12 -14.22 30.58 -18.85
C HIS A 12 -13.80 30.91 -17.42
N VAL A 13 -12.77 30.20 -16.96
CA VAL A 13 -12.17 30.17 -15.62
C VAL A 13 -11.36 31.45 -15.33
N THR A 14 -12.05 32.58 -15.23
CA THR A 14 -11.57 33.71 -14.43
C THR A 14 -12.67 34.05 -13.44
N ASP A 15 -12.66 33.34 -12.32
CA ASP A 15 -12.95 33.82 -10.96
C ASP A 15 -14.26 34.54 -10.61
N ASP A 16 -15.34 34.42 -11.38
CA ASP A 16 -16.68 34.67 -10.83
C ASP A 16 -17.13 33.41 -10.05
N GLU A 17 -16.51 33.26 -8.87
CA GLU A 17 -16.80 32.25 -7.87
C GLU A 17 -18.27 32.32 -7.40
N PRO A 18 -18.87 31.16 -7.06
CA PRO A 18 -20.27 31.09 -6.72
C PRO A 18 -20.65 32.02 -5.56
N VAL A 19 -21.72 32.81 -5.76
CA VAL A 19 -22.29 33.66 -4.71
C VAL A 19 -23.45 32.95 -4.05
N ALA A 20 -23.37 32.88 -2.74
CA ALA A 20 -24.34 32.30 -1.84
C ALA A 20 -25.38 33.33 -1.39
N LEU A 21 -26.67 33.07 -1.66
CA LEU A 21 -27.78 33.94 -1.23
C LEU A 21 -28.81 33.17 -0.41
N TYR A 22 -29.15 33.69 0.76
CA TYR A 22 -30.05 33.05 1.73
C TYR A 22 -31.43 33.73 1.75
N PHE A 23 -32.51 32.93 1.68
CA PHE A 23 -33.89 33.44 1.69
C PHE A 23 -34.86 32.52 2.44
N LEU A 24 -35.93 33.09 2.99
CA LEU A 24 -36.82 32.40 3.93
C LEU A 24 -38.09 31.79 3.33
N LYS A 25 -38.57 32.28 2.17
CA LYS A 25 -39.89 31.90 1.65
C LYS A 25 -39.91 31.74 0.13
N SER A 26 -39.55 32.78 -0.59
CA SER A 26 -39.52 32.77 -2.05
C SER A 26 -38.35 33.62 -2.54
N LEU A 27 -37.80 33.22 -3.69
CA LEU A 27 -36.79 33.96 -4.41
C LEU A 27 -37.24 34.10 -5.86
N GLN A 28 -37.23 35.32 -6.37
CA GLN A 28 -37.44 35.60 -7.78
C GLN A 28 -36.08 35.92 -8.40
N VAL A 29 -35.58 35.02 -9.23
CA VAL A 29 -34.38 35.28 -10.02
C VAL A 29 -34.80 35.81 -11.38
N SER A 30 -34.34 37.00 -11.73
CA SER A 30 -34.58 37.58 -13.06
C SER A 30 -33.23 37.82 -13.75
N PHE A 31 -33.13 37.40 -15.00
CA PHE A 31 -31.94 37.60 -15.83
C PHE A 31 -32.35 38.33 -17.11
N ALA A 32 -31.67 39.44 -17.41
CA ALA A 32 -31.89 40.23 -18.61
C ALA A 32 -30.57 40.35 -19.37
N PRO A 33 -30.40 39.68 -20.53
CA PRO A 33 -29.20 39.83 -21.33
C PRO A 33 -29.13 41.26 -21.90
N SER A 34 -28.03 41.98 -21.65
CA SER A 34 -27.78 43.24 -22.33
C SER A 34 -27.38 42.97 -23.79
N ASN A 35 -28.02 43.66 -24.75
CA ASN A 35 -27.89 43.43 -26.18
C ASN A 35 -26.56 43.98 -26.74
N ARG A 36 -25.43 43.50 -26.22
CA ARG A 36 -24.11 43.69 -26.84
C ARG A 36 -23.80 42.44 -27.65
N THR A 37 -23.71 42.60 -28.96
CA THR A 37 -23.29 41.56 -29.90
C THR A 37 -21.91 41.05 -29.51
N THR A 38 -21.86 39.99 -28.73
CA THR A 38 -20.65 39.22 -28.47
C THR A 38 -20.90 37.81 -29.00
N SER A 39 -19.93 37.27 -29.73
CA SER A 39 -20.00 35.94 -30.37
C SER A 39 -19.89 34.78 -29.37
N TYR A 40 -20.07 35.03 -28.07
CA TYR A 40 -19.90 34.06 -26.99
C TYR A 40 -21.22 33.85 -26.23
N SER A 41 -21.91 32.74 -26.49
CA SER A 41 -23.05 32.31 -25.67
C SER A 41 -22.60 31.74 -24.32
N ARG A 42 -22.56 32.55 -23.25
CA ARG A 42 -22.22 32.06 -21.91
C ARG A 42 -23.47 31.53 -21.20
N GLY A 43 -23.36 30.39 -20.53
CA GLY A 43 -24.44 29.80 -19.72
C GLY A 43 -24.26 30.16 -18.24
N PHE A 44 -25.28 29.98 -17.43
CA PHE A 44 -25.13 29.96 -15.98
C PHE A 44 -25.98 28.80 -15.46
N TYR A 45 -25.62 28.28 -14.30
CA TYR A 45 -26.48 27.36 -13.57
C TYR A 45 -26.73 27.92 -12.18
N ILE A 46 -27.86 27.53 -11.63
CA ILE A 46 -28.31 27.96 -10.31
C ILE A 46 -28.58 26.69 -9.54
N LEU A 47 -27.87 26.48 -8.44
CA LEU A 47 -28.18 25.41 -7.50
C LEU A 47 -29.08 26.00 -6.41
N VAL A 48 -30.25 25.40 -6.24
CA VAL A 48 -31.18 25.73 -5.15
C VAL A 48 -31.19 24.54 -4.22
N ASP A 49 -30.83 24.75 -2.95
CA ASP A 49 -30.94 23.71 -1.93
C ASP A 49 -31.77 24.21 -0.73
N SER A 50 -32.43 23.28 -0.05
CA SER A 50 -33.20 23.57 1.16
C SER A 50 -32.32 23.37 2.40
N PHE A 51 -32.38 24.31 3.33
CA PHE A 51 -31.57 24.29 4.53
C PHE A 51 -32.43 24.49 5.80
N LYS A 52 -32.16 23.70 6.84
CA LYS A 52 -32.92 23.74 8.09
C LYS A 52 -32.29 24.72 9.07
N ARG A 53 -33.05 25.75 9.46
CA ARG A 53 -32.64 26.70 10.48
C ARG A 53 -32.72 26.06 11.88
N GLY A 54 -31.60 25.89 12.56
CA GLY A 54 -31.53 25.47 13.96
C GLY A 54 -31.55 26.66 14.92
N SER A 55 -31.51 26.38 16.23
CA SER A 55 -31.38 27.38 17.29
C SER A 55 -29.94 27.90 17.37
N ALA A 56 -29.77 29.23 17.40
CA ALA A 56 -28.46 29.86 17.52
C ALA A 56 -27.76 29.48 18.83
N SER A 57 -26.47 29.10 18.74
CA SER A 57 -25.57 28.92 19.88
C SER A 57 -25.25 30.27 20.54
N SER A 58 -24.99 30.27 21.86
CA SER A 58 -24.44 31.44 22.58
C SER A 58 -22.95 31.66 22.31
N GLU A 59 -22.22 30.62 21.91
CA GLU A 59 -20.83 30.70 21.46
C GLU A 59 -20.79 30.81 19.94
N ALA A 60 -20.13 31.85 19.42
CA ALA A 60 -20.07 32.08 17.97
C ALA A 60 -19.15 31.07 17.27
N CYS A 61 -18.00 30.74 17.89
CA CYS A 61 -16.94 29.93 17.30
C CYS A 61 -16.73 28.64 18.12
N MET A 62 -16.65 27.48 17.46
CA MET A 62 -16.30 26.20 18.09
C MET A 62 -14.79 26.13 18.35
N ASN A 63 -14.36 25.79 19.58
CA ASN A 63 -12.95 25.62 19.98
C ASN A 63 -12.06 26.84 19.66
N ASN A 64 -12.57 28.04 19.97
CA ASN A 64 -11.81 29.29 19.83
C ASN A 64 -10.59 29.32 20.78
N GLY A 65 -9.45 29.81 20.31
CA GLY A 65 -8.22 29.95 21.07
C GLY A 65 -7.12 28.95 20.68
N ALA A 66 -6.18 28.75 21.60
CA ALA A 66 -5.03 27.89 21.38
C ALA A 66 -5.29 26.45 21.86
N VAL A 67 -4.95 25.47 21.03
CA VAL A 67 -5.09 24.04 21.32
C VAL A 67 -3.82 23.32 20.90
N THR A 68 -3.26 22.52 21.81
CA THR A 68 -2.25 21.52 21.47
C THR A 68 -2.97 20.25 21.06
N VAL A 69 -2.78 19.82 19.82
CA VAL A 69 -3.44 18.65 19.24
C VAL A 69 -2.54 17.45 19.50
N HIS A 70 -2.99 16.46 20.25
CA HIS A 70 -2.21 15.26 20.54
C HIS A 70 -2.28 14.22 19.42
N SER A 71 -1.34 13.27 19.38
CA SER A 71 -1.34 12.17 18.41
C SER A 71 -2.69 11.46 18.33
N GLY A 72 -3.24 11.33 17.11
CA GLY A 72 -4.53 10.68 16.88
C GLY A 72 -5.75 11.47 17.36
N GLN A 73 -5.56 12.65 17.95
CA GLN A 73 -6.65 13.54 18.30
C GLN A 73 -7.15 14.25 17.03
N THR A 74 -8.47 14.31 16.89
CA THR A 74 -9.14 15.18 15.92
C THR A 74 -9.80 16.32 16.68
N VAL A 75 -9.49 17.57 16.31
CA VAL A 75 -10.09 18.77 16.89
C VAL A 75 -10.97 19.43 15.85
N LEU A 76 -12.27 19.57 16.16
CA LEU A 76 -13.22 20.28 15.30
C LEU A 76 -13.10 21.78 15.53
N PHE A 77 -13.24 22.59 14.49
CA PHE A 77 -13.29 24.04 14.59
C PHE A 77 -14.25 24.60 13.54
N GLY A 78 -14.79 25.78 13.76
CA GLY A 78 -15.79 26.32 12.86
C GLY A 78 -16.68 27.39 13.47
N THR A 79 -17.58 27.90 12.66
CA THR A 79 -18.72 28.69 13.13
C THR A 79 -19.75 27.77 13.77
N ALA A 80 -20.23 28.08 14.97
CA ALA A 80 -21.15 27.21 15.71
C ALA A 80 -22.50 26.97 15.00
N ASN A 81 -22.91 27.89 14.13
CA ASN A 81 -24.14 27.77 13.35
C ASN A 81 -23.95 27.01 12.03
N PHE A 82 -22.75 26.53 11.68
CA PHE A 82 -22.55 25.81 10.42
C PHE A 82 -23.52 24.62 10.31
N GLY A 83 -24.19 24.46 9.16
CA GLY A 83 -25.19 23.41 8.97
C GLY A 83 -26.57 23.69 9.60
N SER A 84 -26.71 24.74 10.42
CA SER A 84 -27.98 25.15 11.04
C SER A 84 -28.37 26.63 10.85
N GLY A 85 -27.47 27.49 10.41
CA GLY A 85 -27.74 28.91 10.16
C GLY A 85 -26.53 29.61 9.55
N THR A 86 -26.65 30.92 9.36
CA THR A 86 -25.51 31.77 9.01
C THR A 86 -24.72 32.14 10.27
N TYR A 87 -23.44 32.50 10.12
CA TYR A 87 -22.67 33.08 11.22
C TYR A 87 -23.19 34.49 11.59
N PRO A 88 -22.91 35.02 12.79
CA PRO A 88 -23.32 36.37 13.18
C PRO A 88 -22.50 37.48 12.51
N PRO A 89 -23.03 38.71 12.38
CA PRO A 89 -22.23 39.87 11.99
C PRO A 89 -21.21 40.25 13.08
N ASN A 90 -20.14 40.94 12.67
CA ASN A 90 -19.03 41.43 13.51
C ASN A 90 -18.35 40.31 14.32
N MET A 91 -18.28 39.11 13.74
CA MET A 91 -17.71 37.93 14.37
C MET A 91 -16.19 37.98 14.34
N GLN A 92 -15.55 37.52 15.41
CA GLN A 92 -14.10 37.34 15.47
C GLN A 92 -13.79 35.97 16.07
N CYS A 93 -13.14 35.11 15.29
CA CYS A 93 -12.61 33.83 15.75
C CYS A 93 -11.09 33.81 15.54
N SER A 94 -10.36 33.26 16.50
CA SER A 94 -8.91 33.11 16.48
C SER A 94 -8.56 31.70 16.93
N TYR A 95 -7.93 30.94 16.06
CA TYR A 95 -7.51 29.57 16.30
C TYR A 95 -5.99 29.46 16.23
N SER A 96 -5.40 28.69 17.14
CA SER A 96 -3.98 28.35 17.12
C SER A 96 -3.79 26.88 17.46
N PHE A 97 -3.54 26.05 16.46
CA PHE A 97 -3.31 24.62 16.63
C PHE A 97 -1.82 24.34 16.61
N SER A 98 -1.32 23.59 17.60
CA SER A 98 0.09 23.20 17.69
C SER A 98 0.25 21.71 17.90
N SER A 99 1.32 21.13 17.37
CA SER A 99 1.81 19.79 17.73
C SER A 99 3.10 19.94 18.53
N ASP A 100 3.20 19.24 19.67
CA ASP A 100 4.40 19.15 20.50
C ASP A 100 5.27 17.93 20.16
N LEU A 101 4.79 17.08 19.25
CA LEU A 101 5.45 15.83 18.88
C LEU A 101 6.35 16.03 17.66
N LYS A 102 7.58 15.52 17.79
CA LYS A 102 8.53 15.42 16.68
C LYS A 102 8.03 14.34 15.69
N ASP A 103 8.30 14.53 14.40
CA ASP A 103 7.94 13.59 13.32
C ASP A 103 6.43 13.44 13.09
N HIS A 104 5.65 14.38 13.59
CA HIS A 104 4.23 14.53 13.36
C HIS A 104 3.93 15.69 12.41
N LEU A 105 2.86 15.55 11.61
CA LEU A 105 2.33 16.64 10.81
C LEU A 105 0.91 16.97 11.22
N LEU A 106 0.65 18.26 11.40
CA LEU A 106 -0.71 18.76 11.46
C LEU A 106 -1.34 18.69 10.06
N ALA A 107 -2.61 18.34 9.99
CA ALA A 107 -3.38 18.41 8.75
C ALA A 107 -4.76 19.01 9.02
N ILE A 108 -5.28 19.75 8.05
CA ILE A 108 -6.55 20.46 8.13
C ILE A 108 -7.49 19.97 7.02
N SER A 109 -8.73 19.71 7.39
CA SER A 109 -9.84 19.49 6.45
C SER A 109 -10.88 20.54 6.74
N MET A 110 -11.15 21.44 5.79
CA MET A 110 -12.10 22.53 6.02
C MET A 110 -13.04 22.71 4.83
N GLU A 111 -14.29 22.99 5.13
CA GLU A 111 -15.28 23.51 4.18
C GLU A 111 -15.60 24.94 4.61
N PHE A 112 -15.69 25.86 3.65
CA PHE A 112 -15.73 27.29 3.93
C PHE A 112 -16.59 28.04 2.92
N GLU A 113 -17.53 28.84 3.43
CA GLU A 113 -18.40 29.71 2.65
C GLU A 113 -18.73 30.99 3.43
N THR A 114 -18.12 32.10 3.04
CA THR A 114 -18.32 33.43 3.64
C THR A 114 -18.66 34.49 2.59
N GLU A 115 -18.99 35.70 3.03
CA GLU A 115 -19.07 36.83 2.11
C GLU A 115 -17.70 37.14 1.49
N LYS A 116 -17.63 37.19 0.16
CA LYS A 116 -16.37 37.37 -0.57
C LYS A 116 -15.75 38.76 -0.43
N CYS A 117 -16.51 39.82 -0.19
CA CYS A 117 -15.95 41.17 -0.21
C CYS A 117 -15.15 41.51 1.05
N CYS A 118 -15.62 41.01 2.19
CA CYS A 118 -15.44 41.70 3.46
C CYS A 118 -15.19 40.73 4.63
N ASP A 119 -15.60 39.47 4.50
CA ASP A 119 -15.41 38.44 5.51
C ASP A 119 -14.22 37.55 5.15
N VAL A 120 -13.15 37.65 5.94
CA VAL A 120 -11.85 37.07 5.61
C VAL A 120 -11.38 36.14 6.73
N MET A 121 -10.86 34.98 6.35
CA MET A 121 -10.04 34.14 7.19
C MET A 121 -8.58 34.19 6.73
N PHE A 122 -7.70 34.69 7.61
CA PHE A 122 -6.26 34.62 7.43
C PHE A 122 -5.74 33.31 8.00
N ILE A 123 -5.04 32.52 7.19
CA ILE A 123 -4.44 31.24 7.63
C ILE A 123 -2.93 31.33 7.46
N ASP A 124 -2.19 30.97 8.51
CA ASP A 124 -0.73 30.82 8.49
C ASP A 124 -0.33 29.40 8.91
N GLY A 125 0.79 28.91 8.36
CA GLY A 125 1.40 27.62 8.69
C GLY A 125 1.05 26.45 7.74
N ILE A 126 0.06 26.60 6.86
CA ILE A 126 -0.39 25.53 5.94
C ILE A 126 0.42 25.42 4.64
N ALA A 127 1.17 26.45 4.25
CA ALA A 127 2.10 26.41 3.11
C ALA A 127 3.44 27.07 3.46
N PRO A 128 4.53 26.70 2.77
CA PRO A 128 5.83 27.31 3.00
C PRO A 128 5.87 28.77 2.53
N PRO A 129 6.71 29.62 3.15
CA PRO A 129 6.98 30.97 2.64
C PRO A 129 7.45 30.95 1.17
N PRO A 130 7.03 31.93 0.34
CA PRO A 130 6.28 33.15 0.66
C PRO A 130 4.75 32.97 0.65
N TYR A 131 4.24 31.76 0.44
CA TYR A 131 2.80 31.47 0.29
C TYR A 131 2.13 31.08 1.61
N ASN A 132 2.80 31.32 2.74
CA ASN A 132 2.34 30.85 4.05
C ASN A 132 1.08 31.56 4.54
N LEU A 133 0.78 32.76 4.04
CA LEU A 133 -0.44 33.49 4.35
C LEU A 133 -1.49 33.28 3.25
N TYR A 134 -2.56 32.56 3.59
CA TYR A 134 -3.75 32.46 2.74
C TYR A 134 -4.87 33.35 3.24
N ASN A 135 -5.57 33.98 2.29
CA ASN A 135 -6.78 34.74 2.53
C ASN A 135 -7.97 33.93 1.99
N TYR A 136 -8.69 33.28 2.88
CA TYR A 136 -9.90 32.54 2.55
C TYR A 136 -11.09 33.49 2.63
N GLN A 137 -11.87 33.54 1.55
CA GLN A 137 -13.06 34.37 1.39
C GLN A 137 -13.99 33.69 0.37
N GLY A 138 -15.29 33.95 0.42
CA GLY A 138 -16.22 33.33 -0.52
C GLY A 138 -16.35 31.82 -0.28
N PHE A 139 -16.63 31.07 -1.35
CA PHE A 139 -16.74 29.61 -1.31
C PHE A 139 -15.39 28.95 -1.62
N MET A 140 -14.94 28.08 -0.72
CA MET A 140 -13.76 27.23 -0.92
C MET A 140 -14.19 25.77 -0.84
N GLN A 141 -13.84 24.99 -1.87
CA GLN A 141 -14.09 23.56 -1.86
C GLN A 141 -13.37 22.88 -0.71
N ARG A 142 -13.99 21.85 -0.15
CA ARG A 142 -13.39 21.06 0.91
C ARG A 142 -12.11 20.39 0.42
N THR A 143 -10.99 20.67 1.09
CA THR A 143 -9.68 20.05 0.85
C THR A 143 -9.09 19.52 2.15
N PHE A 144 -8.31 18.46 2.05
CA PHE A 144 -7.44 17.94 3.11
C PHE A 144 -6.00 18.38 2.82
N GLN A 145 -5.39 19.15 3.72
CA GLN A 145 -4.08 19.74 3.51
C GLN A 145 -3.16 19.48 4.70
N PHE A 146 -1.93 19.03 4.42
CA PHE A 146 -0.86 18.93 5.40
C PHE A 146 -0.24 20.31 5.64
N ALA A 147 0.05 20.60 6.91
CA ALA A 147 0.72 21.82 7.30
C ALA A 147 2.20 21.77 6.96
N SER A 148 2.75 22.93 6.62
CA SER A 148 4.20 23.11 6.39
C SER A 148 4.97 23.39 7.67
N THR A 149 4.27 23.66 8.78
CA THR A 149 4.84 23.99 10.08
C THR A 149 4.11 23.23 11.20
N GLN A 150 4.67 23.26 12.42
CA GLN A 150 4.07 22.62 13.60
C GLN A 150 2.98 23.46 14.26
N VAL A 151 2.70 24.66 13.74
CA VAL A 151 1.70 25.58 14.28
C VAL A 151 0.85 26.14 13.14
N ILE A 152 -0.46 25.96 13.21
CA ILE A 152 -1.42 26.56 12.29
C ILE A 152 -2.18 27.64 13.03
N THR A 153 -2.17 28.87 12.53
CA THR A 153 -3.01 29.95 13.08
C THR A 153 -4.05 30.40 12.08
N MET A 154 -5.28 30.60 12.53
CA MET A 154 -6.39 31.04 11.69
C MET A 154 -7.19 32.14 12.37
N ASN A 155 -7.35 33.28 11.71
CA ASN A 155 -8.11 34.42 12.21
C ASN A 155 -9.23 34.76 11.25
N PHE A 156 -10.47 34.55 11.68
CA PHE A 156 -11.67 34.90 10.91
C PHE A 156 -12.31 36.16 11.47
N THR A 157 -12.65 37.09 10.58
CA THR A 157 -13.38 38.31 10.89
C THR A 157 -14.53 38.51 9.92
N SER A 158 -15.73 38.82 10.43
CA SER A 158 -16.86 39.28 9.62
C SER A 158 -17.21 40.75 9.87
N ASP A 159 -17.84 41.38 8.89
CA ASP A 159 -18.34 42.75 8.99
C ASP A 159 -19.78 42.82 9.56
N GLY A 160 -20.39 44.01 9.52
CA GLY A 160 -21.73 44.24 10.07
C GLY A 160 -22.90 43.76 9.22
N THR A 161 -22.69 43.29 7.99
CA THR A 161 -23.72 43.15 6.95
C THR A 161 -23.49 41.93 6.06
N VAL A 162 -24.55 41.21 5.67
CA VAL A 162 -24.44 39.97 4.86
C VAL A 162 -23.70 38.86 5.62
N GLN A 163 -24.16 37.61 5.46
CA GLN A 163 -23.57 36.46 6.15
C GLN A 163 -23.66 35.22 5.26
N GLY A 164 -22.72 34.29 5.43
CA GLY A 164 -22.75 32.95 4.85
C GLY A 164 -23.03 31.86 5.89
N VAL A 165 -23.05 30.59 5.46
CA VAL A 165 -23.12 29.43 6.38
C VAL A 165 -21.86 29.30 7.24
N GLY A 166 -20.75 29.93 6.85
CA GLY A 166 -19.51 29.96 7.60
C GLY A 166 -18.60 28.81 7.21
N PHE A 167 -17.90 28.27 8.19
CA PHE A 167 -16.95 27.20 7.95
C PHE A 167 -17.00 26.14 9.04
N ASN A 168 -16.62 24.93 8.65
CA ASN A 168 -16.47 23.80 9.54
C ASN A 168 -15.30 22.95 9.08
N GLY A 169 -14.43 22.64 10.01
CA GLY A 169 -13.25 21.86 9.73
C GLY A 169 -12.77 21.02 10.90
N SER A 170 -11.79 20.20 10.58
CA SER A 170 -11.12 19.29 11.50
C SER A 170 -9.62 19.49 11.36
N VAL A 171 -8.92 19.54 12.48
CA VAL A 171 -7.47 19.48 12.56
C VAL A 171 -7.07 18.11 13.11
N TYR A 172 -6.11 17.49 12.45
CA TYR A 172 -5.54 16.19 12.78
C TYR A 172 -4.08 16.38 13.15
N ASN A 173 -3.61 15.62 14.13
CA ASN A 173 -2.19 15.42 14.36
C ASN A 173 -1.80 13.99 13.98
N ILE A 174 -1.11 13.85 12.84
CA ILE A 174 -0.81 12.57 12.22
C ILE A 174 0.64 12.21 12.50
N ASP A 175 0.84 11.05 13.13
CA ASP A 175 2.16 10.45 13.29
C ASP A 175 2.70 10.04 11.91
N CYS A 176 3.82 10.63 11.50
CA CYS A 176 4.50 10.30 10.26
C CYS A 176 5.68 9.34 10.48
N ALA A 177 5.92 8.87 11.71
CA ALA A 177 6.94 7.90 12.00
C ALA A 177 6.59 6.54 11.38
N CYS A 178 7.47 6.06 10.50
CA CYS A 178 7.33 4.76 9.86
C CYS A 178 7.58 3.58 10.81
N GLY A 179 8.25 3.79 11.95
CA GLY A 179 8.85 2.68 12.70
C GLY A 179 9.80 1.84 11.82
N SER A 180 10.52 2.47 10.90
CA SER A 180 11.38 1.74 9.99
C SER A 180 12.55 1.08 10.72
N GLY A 181 12.92 -0.12 10.30
CA GLY A 181 14.01 -0.83 10.94
C GLY A 181 14.04 -2.34 10.70
N VAL A 182 14.90 -2.99 11.47
CA VAL A 182 15.09 -4.43 11.46
C VAL A 182 14.40 -5.03 12.68
N TYR A 183 13.44 -5.91 12.44
CA TYR A 183 12.67 -6.62 13.43
C TYR A 183 13.14 -8.07 13.48
N GLN A 184 13.30 -8.61 14.69
CA GLN A 184 13.69 -10.00 14.91
C GLN A 184 12.51 -10.70 15.59
N LEU A 185 11.82 -11.57 14.85
CA LEU A 185 10.74 -12.37 15.43
C LEU A 185 11.32 -13.56 16.19
N THR A 186 10.82 -13.71 17.40
CA THR A 186 11.12 -14.80 18.33
C THR A 186 9.88 -15.65 18.56
N PRO A 187 10.00 -16.90 19.03
CA PRO A 187 8.85 -17.78 19.26
C PRO A 187 7.81 -17.24 20.25
N ASN A 188 8.17 -16.23 21.04
CA ASN A 188 7.26 -15.55 21.98
C ASN A 188 6.40 -14.48 21.31
N ASP A 189 6.77 -14.03 20.10
CA ASP A 189 6.03 -13.03 19.35
C ASP A 189 4.82 -13.69 18.69
N THR A 190 3.62 -13.25 19.10
CA THR A 190 2.37 -13.85 18.63
C THR A 190 1.83 -13.18 17.36
N LEU A 191 2.11 -11.89 17.18
CA LEU A 191 1.68 -11.08 16.04
C LEU A 191 2.56 -9.83 15.94
N LEU A 192 3.09 -9.57 14.75
CA LEU A 192 3.66 -8.28 14.39
C LEU A 192 2.73 -7.59 13.39
N GLN A 193 2.30 -6.39 13.70
CA GLN A 193 1.44 -5.60 12.84
C GLN A 193 2.24 -4.45 12.22
N ILE A 194 2.14 -4.28 10.91
CA ILE A 194 2.78 -3.21 10.15
C ILE A 194 1.69 -2.44 9.43
N THR A 195 1.65 -1.14 9.68
CA THR A 195 0.66 -0.22 9.11
C THR A 195 1.35 0.99 8.48
N SER A 196 0.64 1.66 7.57
CA SER A 196 1.03 3.00 7.17
C SER A 196 0.94 3.97 8.37
N PRO A 197 1.84 4.98 8.45
CA PRO A 197 1.76 6.01 9.48
C PRO A 197 0.38 6.67 9.52
N GLY A 198 -0.19 6.83 10.72
CA GLY A 198 -1.53 7.40 10.93
C GLY A 198 -2.72 6.42 10.82
N PHE A 199 -2.53 5.20 10.30
CA PHE A 199 -3.63 4.24 10.07
C PHE A 199 -4.42 3.89 11.33
N LEU A 200 -3.73 3.54 12.43
CA LEU A 200 -4.37 3.07 13.68
C LEU A 200 -5.00 4.20 14.51
N HIS A 201 -4.78 5.45 14.13
CA HIS A 201 -5.18 6.63 14.88
C HIS A 201 -6.37 7.37 14.26
N GLY A 202 -7.05 6.74 13.29
CA GLY A 202 -8.25 7.29 12.66
C GLY A 202 -7.97 8.49 11.74
N ALA A 203 -6.71 8.71 11.36
CA ALA A 203 -6.37 9.72 10.36
C ALA A 203 -6.98 9.30 9.01
N PRO A 204 -7.57 10.23 8.25
CA PRO A 204 -8.19 9.90 6.96
C PRO A 204 -7.16 9.54 5.89
N THR A 205 -5.87 9.84 6.12
CA THR A 205 -4.77 9.45 5.25
C THR A 205 -3.42 9.49 5.95
N TYR A 206 -2.42 8.85 5.34
CA TYR A 206 -1.02 8.85 5.78
C TYR A 206 -0.24 10.04 5.22
N CYS A 207 0.90 10.35 5.85
CA CYS A 207 1.73 11.50 5.51
C CYS A 207 2.32 11.44 4.07
N PRO A 208 2.62 12.60 3.45
CA PRO A 208 3.36 12.67 2.20
C PRO A 208 4.85 12.39 2.43
N GLU A 209 5.59 12.16 1.33
CA GLU A 209 7.06 11.99 1.31
C GLU A 209 7.61 10.88 2.24
N LEU A 210 6.79 9.87 2.52
CA LEU A 210 7.22 8.74 3.33
C LEU A 210 8.17 7.86 2.52
N ASN A 211 9.22 7.38 3.19
CA ASN A 211 10.10 6.33 2.70
C ASN A 211 10.34 5.33 3.83
N CYS A 212 9.36 4.46 4.02
CA CYS A 212 9.33 3.48 5.09
C CYS A 212 9.90 2.14 4.64
N PHE A 213 10.69 1.50 5.49
CA PHE A 213 11.20 0.14 5.28
C PHE A 213 11.13 -0.70 6.56
N TRP A 214 10.72 -1.95 6.43
CA TRP A 214 10.71 -2.93 7.51
C TRP A 214 11.40 -4.20 7.03
N THR A 215 12.43 -4.64 7.75
CA THR A 215 13.10 -5.92 7.50
C THR A 215 12.82 -6.85 8.66
N ILE A 216 12.02 -7.89 8.42
CA ILE A 216 11.60 -8.84 9.44
C ILE A 216 12.42 -10.11 9.25
N LYS A 217 13.23 -10.44 10.25
CA LYS A 217 14.07 -11.64 10.30
C LYS A 217 13.47 -12.64 11.28
N PHE A 218 13.56 -13.92 10.94
CA PHE A 218 13.03 -15.01 11.74
C PHE A 218 13.86 -16.29 11.55
N PRO A 219 13.90 -17.20 12.55
CA PRO A 219 14.63 -18.45 12.42
C PRO A 219 14.06 -19.33 11.29
N VAL A 220 14.93 -19.95 10.49
CA VAL A 220 14.52 -20.73 9.30
C VAL A 220 13.80 -22.05 9.60
N ASP A 221 13.71 -22.46 10.88
CA ASP A 221 12.81 -23.55 11.32
C ASP A 221 11.36 -23.09 11.52
N TYR A 222 11.12 -21.79 11.33
CA TYR A 222 9.81 -21.16 11.30
C TYR A 222 9.55 -20.58 9.91
N GLU A 223 8.27 -20.37 9.62
CA GLU A 223 7.78 -19.63 8.47
C GLU A 223 6.93 -18.45 8.96
N VAL A 224 6.89 -17.39 8.17
CA VAL A 224 6.03 -16.24 8.44
C VAL A 224 4.81 -16.32 7.52
N MET A 225 3.64 -16.39 8.14
CA MET A 225 2.36 -16.18 7.48
C MET A 225 2.06 -14.68 7.50
N LEU A 226 2.15 -14.05 6.34
CA LEU A 226 1.79 -12.65 6.15
C LEU A 226 0.36 -12.57 5.63
N ASN A 227 -0.47 -11.76 6.29
CA ASN A 227 -1.85 -11.50 5.93
C ASN A 227 -2.04 -9.99 5.69
N ILE A 228 -2.51 -9.65 4.50
CA ILE A 228 -2.85 -8.28 4.11
C ILE A 228 -4.34 -8.10 4.39
N SER A 229 -4.65 -7.25 5.36
CA SER A 229 -6.02 -6.95 5.75
C SER A 229 -6.58 -5.80 4.91
N ASP A 230 -5.76 -4.79 4.61
CA ASP A 230 -6.15 -3.67 3.75
C ASP A 230 -4.94 -3.10 2.99
N ILE A 231 -5.18 -2.68 1.75
CA ILE A 231 -4.29 -1.85 0.94
C ILE A 231 -5.17 -0.89 0.14
N ASN A 232 -5.05 0.38 0.49
CA ASN A 232 -5.71 1.50 -0.12
C ASN A 232 -4.71 2.66 -0.22
N LEU A 233 -4.07 2.79 -1.39
CA LEU A 233 -3.00 3.76 -1.62
C LEU A 233 -3.47 4.88 -2.56
N ARG A 234 -2.90 6.07 -2.40
CA ARG A 234 -3.16 7.21 -3.30
C ARG A 234 -2.56 6.91 -4.68
N THR A 235 -3.36 7.10 -5.71
CA THR A 235 -2.96 6.97 -7.12
C THR A 235 -2.91 8.33 -7.80
N GLY A 236 -2.04 8.48 -8.81
CA GLY A 236 -1.90 9.75 -9.54
C GLY A 236 -0.67 9.80 -10.44
N SER A 237 -0.22 11.02 -10.77
CA SER A 237 1.00 11.30 -11.56
C SER A 237 2.28 11.00 -10.79
N GLN A 238 2.24 11.07 -9.47
CA GLN A 238 3.23 10.48 -8.56
C GLN A 238 2.51 9.38 -7.79
N GLN A 239 3.01 8.15 -7.88
CA GLN A 239 2.31 6.97 -7.36
C GLN A 239 2.95 6.53 -6.06
N ASP A 240 2.10 6.33 -5.06
CA ASP A 240 2.51 5.66 -3.83
C ASP A 240 2.77 4.18 -4.16
N GLN A 241 3.80 3.60 -3.57
CA GLN A 241 4.21 2.24 -3.86
C GLN A 241 4.38 1.42 -2.59
N PHE A 242 3.77 0.24 -2.57
CA PHE A 242 3.91 -0.76 -1.52
C PHE A 242 4.51 -2.04 -2.11
N VAL A 243 5.62 -2.49 -1.54
CA VAL A 243 6.40 -3.63 -2.03
C VAL A 243 6.70 -4.60 -0.89
N ILE A 244 6.49 -5.90 -1.15
CA ILE A 244 6.93 -7.00 -0.28
C ILE A 244 7.95 -7.81 -1.06
N ALA A 245 9.12 -8.06 -0.46
CA ALA A 245 10.15 -8.89 -1.04
C ALA A 245 10.78 -9.83 -0.02
N ASP A 246 11.31 -10.97 -0.47
CA ASP A 246 11.93 -11.95 0.42
C ASP A 246 13.44 -11.70 0.67
N ASN A 247 14.11 -12.66 1.32
CA ASN A 247 15.54 -12.60 1.63
C ASN A 247 16.47 -12.39 0.42
N PHE A 248 16.04 -12.76 -0.79
CA PHE A 248 16.83 -12.59 -2.03
C PHE A 248 16.41 -11.35 -2.82
N ALA A 249 15.67 -10.43 -2.18
CA ALA A 249 15.07 -9.26 -2.82
C ALA A 249 14.11 -9.62 -3.97
N ARG A 250 13.55 -10.85 -3.98
CA ARG A 250 12.52 -11.22 -4.94
C ARG A 250 11.22 -10.55 -4.54
N VAL A 251 10.65 -9.78 -5.46
CA VAL A 251 9.37 -9.10 -5.26
C VAL A 251 8.24 -10.13 -5.23
N LEU A 252 7.65 -10.32 -4.06
CA LEU A 252 6.46 -11.16 -3.85
C LEU A 252 5.18 -10.40 -4.18
N LEU A 253 5.17 -9.10 -3.91
CA LEU A 253 4.07 -8.19 -4.22
C LEU A 253 4.63 -6.79 -4.51
N SER A 254 4.10 -6.14 -5.53
CA SER A 254 4.25 -4.70 -5.76
C SER A 254 2.91 -4.14 -6.20
N THR A 255 2.40 -3.13 -5.49
CA THR A 255 1.10 -2.52 -5.77
C THR A 255 1.11 -1.02 -5.48
N ASN A 256 0.26 -0.30 -6.20
CA ASN A 256 0.03 1.14 -6.13
C ASN A 256 -1.47 1.45 -6.23
N SER A 257 -2.35 0.52 -5.86
CA SER A 257 -3.79 0.61 -6.14
C SER A 257 -4.59 1.25 -4.99
N THR A 258 -5.67 1.95 -5.35
CA THR A 258 -6.72 2.41 -4.41
C THR A 258 -7.64 1.27 -3.95
N THR A 259 -7.60 0.13 -4.64
CA THR A 259 -8.36 -1.07 -4.25
C THR A 259 -7.56 -2.30 -4.62
N TYR A 260 -7.22 -3.10 -3.62
CA TYR A 260 -6.38 -4.27 -3.80
C TYR A 260 -7.22 -5.55 -4.01
N TYR A 261 -7.02 -6.20 -5.16
CA TYR A 261 -7.66 -7.47 -5.52
C TYR A 261 -6.66 -8.62 -5.67
N GLY A 262 -5.42 -8.42 -5.24
CA GLY A 262 -4.36 -9.42 -5.35
C GLY A 262 -4.37 -10.45 -4.21
N PRO A 263 -3.33 -11.30 -4.13
CA PRO A 263 -3.19 -12.27 -3.05
C PRO A 263 -3.13 -11.56 -1.69
N THR A 264 -3.98 -11.96 -0.75
CA THR A 264 -4.02 -11.37 0.60
C THR A 264 -3.16 -12.14 1.59
N ARG A 265 -2.61 -13.30 1.21
CA ARG A 265 -1.81 -14.14 2.10
C ARG A 265 -0.56 -14.65 1.41
N PHE A 266 0.55 -14.65 2.15
CA PHE A 266 1.85 -15.12 1.70
C PHE A 266 2.48 -15.99 2.79
N ILE A 267 3.20 -17.04 2.36
CA ILE A 267 4.06 -17.83 3.23
C ILE A 267 5.48 -17.48 2.85
N ILE A 268 6.25 -16.89 3.78
CA ILE A 268 7.67 -16.63 3.60
C ILE A 268 8.46 -17.63 4.43
N THR A 269 9.38 -18.33 3.79
CA THR A 269 10.14 -19.41 4.44
C THR A 269 11.64 -19.14 4.51
N SER A 270 12.15 -18.15 3.77
CA SER A 270 13.57 -17.83 3.57
C SER A 270 14.26 -17.10 4.73
N GLY A 271 13.64 -17.05 5.91
CA GLY A 271 14.21 -16.45 7.13
C GLY A 271 14.19 -14.91 7.17
N GLN A 272 13.79 -14.25 6.08
CA GLN A 272 13.64 -12.80 6.04
C GLN A 272 12.55 -12.37 5.05
N VAL A 273 11.77 -11.36 5.44
CA VAL A 273 10.88 -10.60 4.55
C VAL A 273 11.14 -9.11 4.72
N SER A 274 11.06 -8.38 3.62
CA SER A 274 11.18 -6.93 3.57
C SER A 274 9.88 -6.34 3.06
N ILE A 275 9.44 -5.25 3.69
CA ILE A 275 8.27 -4.48 3.30
C ILE A 275 8.74 -3.04 3.12
N ASN A 276 8.45 -2.44 1.98
CA ASN A 276 8.80 -1.06 1.68
C ASN A 276 7.54 -0.30 1.28
N PHE A 277 7.42 0.93 1.77
CA PHE A 277 6.34 1.84 1.42
C PHE A 277 6.89 3.23 1.12
N THR A 278 6.53 3.75 -0.05
CA THR A 278 6.88 5.12 -0.46
C THR A 278 5.63 5.90 -0.78
N SER A 279 5.60 7.17 -0.37
CA SER A 279 4.49 8.07 -0.64
C SER A 279 4.93 9.35 -1.36
N ALA A 280 4.09 9.83 -2.28
CA ALA A 280 4.30 11.02 -3.07
C ALA A 280 4.31 12.30 -2.22
N SER A 281 4.84 13.40 -2.78
CA SER A 281 4.95 14.71 -2.13
C SER A 281 3.64 15.52 -2.14
N THR A 282 2.50 14.86 -2.31
CA THR A 282 1.19 15.52 -2.42
C THR A 282 0.71 16.01 -1.06
N MET A 283 0.83 17.32 -0.83
CA MET A 283 0.45 17.99 0.42
C MET A 283 -1.04 18.38 0.50
N VAL A 284 -1.74 18.43 -0.63
CA VAL A 284 -3.16 18.83 -0.71
C VAL A 284 -3.95 17.78 -1.47
N LEU A 285 -5.05 17.31 -0.88
CA LEU A 285 -5.89 16.25 -1.40
C LEU A 285 -7.35 16.68 -1.37
N SER A 286 -8.12 16.35 -2.41
CA SER A 286 -9.58 16.38 -2.28
C SER A 286 -10.02 15.23 -1.35
N PRO A 287 -11.02 15.40 -0.46
CA PRO A 287 -11.45 14.36 0.47
C PRO A 287 -11.75 12.99 -0.17
N PRO A 288 -12.35 12.88 -1.37
CA PRO A 288 -12.55 11.58 -2.02
C PRO A 288 -11.25 10.85 -2.42
N LEU A 289 -10.11 11.55 -2.41
CA LEU A 289 -8.79 11.05 -2.77
C LEU A 289 -7.93 10.70 -1.54
N THR A 290 -8.38 11.02 -0.31
CA THR A 290 -7.69 10.59 0.91
C THR A 290 -7.80 9.08 1.06
N ARG A 291 -6.68 8.40 1.30
CA ARG A 291 -6.61 6.95 1.50
C ARG A 291 -5.97 6.60 2.83
N GLU A 292 -6.56 5.66 3.54
CA GLU A 292 -6.15 5.26 4.90
C GLU A 292 -4.78 4.56 4.90
N GLY A 293 -4.40 3.90 3.80
CA GLY A 293 -3.11 3.25 3.62
C GLY A 293 -3.21 1.74 3.68
N PHE A 294 -2.43 1.08 4.54
CA PHE A 294 -2.38 -0.38 4.56
C PHE A 294 -2.26 -0.95 5.97
N LEU A 295 -2.66 -2.22 6.08
CA LEU A 295 -2.52 -3.02 7.29
C LEU A 295 -2.08 -4.45 6.95
N VAL A 296 -0.93 -4.84 7.52
CA VAL A 296 -0.31 -6.15 7.33
C VAL A 296 -0.04 -6.79 8.67
N ASP A 297 -0.50 -8.03 8.81
CA ASP A 297 -0.31 -8.86 9.99
C ASP A 297 0.69 -9.98 9.66
N LEU A 298 1.72 -10.14 10.49
CA LEU A 298 2.73 -11.19 10.35
C LEU A 298 2.66 -12.11 11.57
N ARG A 299 2.49 -13.41 11.31
CA ARG A 299 2.54 -14.46 12.34
C ARG A 299 3.63 -15.46 12.04
N MET A 300 4.46 -15.72 13.04
CA MET A 300 5.49 -16.75 12.94
C MET A 300 4.91 -18.11 13.33
N VAL A 301 5.13 -19.12 12.50
CA VAL A 301 4.62 -20.48 12.68
C VAL A 301 5.76 -21.47 12.54
N LYS A 302 5.86 -22.43 13.46
CA LYS A 302 6.91 -23.46 13.39
C LYS A 302 6.65 -24.38 12.19
N LYS A 303 7.68 -24.60 11.36
CA LYS A 303 7.57 -25.50 10.22
C LYS A 303 7.35 -26.94 10.70
N TYR A 304 6.40 -27.63 10.08
CA TYR A 304 6.27 -29.07 10.24
C TYR A 304 7.15 -29.78 9.20
N ILE A 305 8.34 -30.19 9.63
CA ILE A 305 9.37 -30.73 8.73
C ILE A 305 9.25 -32.24 8.61
N ARG A 306 9.25 -32.74 7.36
CA ARG A 306 9.37 -34.16 7.03
C ARG A 306 10.70 -34.39 6.33
N ARG A 307 11.64 -35.04 7.03
CA ARG A 307 12.99 -35.27 6.55
C ARG A 307 13.13 -36.62 5.86
N THR A 308 13.73 -36.61 4.68
CA THR A 308 14.23 -37.77 3.95
C THR A 308 15.75 -37.65 3.80
N VAL A 309 16.49 -38.72 4.12
CA VAL A 309 17.95 -38.77 4.01
C VAL A 309 18.33 -39.53 2.75
N ILE A 310 19.19 -38.93 1.93
CA ILE A 310 19.69 -39.51 0.68
C ILE A 310 21.21 -39.55 0.76
N THR A 311 21.78 -40.75 0.65
CA THR A 311 23.24 -40.96 0.60
C THR A 311 23.56 -41.67 -0.68
N PHE A 312 24.39 -41.03 -1.53
CA PHE A 312 24.78 -41.62 -2.79
C PHE A 312 25.89 -42.67 -2.62
N THR A 313 25.76 -43.74 -3.39
CA THR A 313 26.71 -44.85 -3.51
C THR A 313 27.04 -45.06 -4.99
N ASP A 314 27.95 -45.98 -5.28
CA ASP A 314 28.28 -46.29 -6.69
C ASP A 314 27.10 -46.91 -7.45
N ASP A 315 26.21 -47.62 -6.75
CA ASP A 315 25.00 -48.21 -7.32
C ASP A 315 23.81 -47.24 -7.35
N SER A 316 23.84 -46.17 -6.53
CA SER A 316 22.74 -45.22 -6.39
C SER A 316 23.28 -43.80 -6.27
N PHE A 317 23.41 -43.13 -7.41
CA PHE A 317 23.99 -41.78 -7.52
C PHE A 317 22.98 -40.75 -8.04
N MET A 318 21.69 -41.11 -8.11
CA MET A 318 20.59 -40.26 -8.53
C MET A 318 19.36 -40.54 -7.66
N ALA A 319 18.58 -39.51 -7.33
CA ALA A 319 17.31 -39.66 -6.61
C ALA A 319 16.27 -38.63 -7.07
N ASP A 320 15.00 -39.07 -7.11
CA ASP A 320 13.84 -38.23 -7.36
C ASP A 320 13.38 -37.57 -6.04
N ILE A 321 13.27 -36.25 -6.03
CA ILE A 321 12.79 -35.45 -4.88
C ILE A 321 11.48 -34.72 -5.20
N SER A 322 10.73 -35.21 -6.18
CA SER A 322 9.43 -34.67 -6.57
C SER A 322 8.37 -34.94 -5.50
N THR A 323 7.48 -33.98 -5.24
CA THR A 323 6.47 -34.09 -4.16
C THR A 323 5.18 -34.76 -4.60
N ARG A 324 5.03 -35.09 -5.89
CA ARG A 324 3.85 -35.76 -6.48
C ARG A 324 2.54 -35.09 -6.09
N SER A 325 2.43 -33.78 -6.32
CA SER A 325 1.30 -32.96 -5.88
C SER A 325 1.10 -32.91 -4.35
N PHE A 326 2.18 -33.00 -3.59
CA PHE A 326 2.20 -32.85 -2.12
C PHE A 326 1.26 -33.81 -1.38
N VAL A 327 1.20 -35.08 -1.82
CA VAL A 327 0.31 -36.11 -1.25
C VAL A 327 0.44 -36.31 0.27
N GLU A 328 1.60 -36.05 0.85
CA GLU A 328 1.82 -36.24 2.30
C GLU A 328 1.29 -35.08 3.14
N GLY A 329 0.84 -33.99 2.49
CA GLY A 329 0.17 -32.89 3.14
C GLY A 329 0.60 -31.53 2.62
N LEU A 330 -0.36 -30.61 2.61
CA LEU A 330 -0.20 -29.22 2.21
C LEU A 330 0.40 -28.33 3.31
N ASN A 331 0.49 -28.80 4.55
CA ASN A 331 1.11 -28.06 5.66
C ASN A 331 2.49 -28.63 6.07
N VAL A 332 3.15 -29.31 5.13
CA VAL A 332 4.43 -29.98 5.35
C VAL A 332 5.54 -29.22 4.65
N THR A 333 6.70 -29.09 5.30
CA THR A 333 7.97 -28.74 4.63
C THR A 333 8.74 -30.04 4.39
N TYR A 334 8.90 -30.41 3.12
CA TYR A 334 9.62 -31.60 2.71
C TYR A 334 11.11 -31.27 2.70
N GLU A 335 11.90 -31.98 3.50
CA GLU A 335 13.32 -31.72 3.67
C GLU A 335 14.14 -32.92 3.19
N TYR A 336 15.03 -32.70 2.23
CA TYR A 336 15.92 -33.71 1.69
C TYR A 336 17.35 -33.40 2.11
N SER A 337 17.90 -34.24 2.99
CA SER A 337 19.29 -34.16 3.45
C SER A 337 20.14 -35.07 2.58
N ILE A 338 20.92 -34.49 1.66
CA ILE A 338 21.63 -35.21 0.61
C ILE A 338 23.13 -35.23 0.90
N THR A 339 23.74 -36.42 0.79
CA THR A 339 25.18 -36.62 0.91
C THR A 339 25.70 -37.33 -0.34
N ALA A 340 26.60 -36.67 -1.07
CA ALA A 340 27.31 -37.21 -2.22
C ALA A 340 28.40 -38.21 -1.80
N ARG A 341 28.91 -38.95 -2.79
CA ARG A 341 30.12 -39.75 -2.61
C ARG A 341 31.34 -38.86 -2.29
N PRO A 342 32.38 -39.42 -1.66
CA PRO A 342 33.60 -38.68 -1.34
C PRO A 342 34.18 -37.94 -2.54
N GLY A 343 34.48 -36.65 -2.37
CA GLY A 343 35.03 -35.75 -3.38
C GLY A 343 34.05 -35.31 -4.47
N LYS A 344 32.77 -35.71 -4.41
CA LYS A 344 31.74 -35.32 -5.38
C LYS A 344 30.88 -34.18 -4.86
N LYS A 345 30.17 -33.53 -5.78
CA LYS A 345 29.27 -32.40 -5.52
C LYS A 345 27.87 -32.80 -5.93
N VAL A 346 26.87 -32.39 -5.15
CA VAL A 346 25.45 -32.61 -5.45
C VAL A 346 25.01 -31.59 -6.49
N THR A 347 24.32 -32.05 -7.53
CA THR A 347 23.62 -31.22 -8.51
C THR A 347 22.13 -31.52 -8.42
N THR A 348 21.31 -30.49 -8.31
CA THR A 348 19.86 -30.56 -8.37
C THR A 348 19.39 -30.02 -9.72
N HIS A 349 18.64 -30.82 -10.46
CA HIS A 349 17.97 -30.44 -11.70
C HIS A 349 16.49 -30.22 -11.43
N PHE A 350 15.97 -29.06 -11.87
CA PHE A 350 14.58 -28.66 -11.68
C PHE A 350 13.80 -28.84 -12.98
N PHE A 351 12.61 -29.44 -12.87
CA PHE A 351 11.68 -29.66 -13.98
C PHE A 351 10.39 -28.85 -13.82
N THR A 352 10.28 -28.05 -12.77
CA THR A 352 9.14 -27.19 -12.50
C THR A 352 9.61 -25.78 -12.19
N THR A 353 8.95 -24.78 -12.77
CA THR A 353 9.04 -23.39 -12.30
C THR A 353 8.36 -23.27 -10.93
N LEU A 354 8.80 -22.32 -10.11
CA LEU A 354 8.32 -22.21 -8.72
C LEU A 354 7.25 -21.14 -8.51
N ASN A 355 7.05 -20.24 -9.48
CA ASN A 355 6.09 -19.15 -9.38
C ASN A 355 4.69 -19.70 -9.12
N GLY A 356 4.08 -19.31 -7.98
CA GLY A 356 2.77 -19.78 -7.57
C GLY A 356 2.65 -21.29 -7.25
N ILE A 357 3.77 -22.03 -7.18
CA ILE A 357 3.78 -23.47 -6.91
C ILE A 357 4.38 -23.78 -5.54
N ALA A 358 5.63 -23.39 -5.29
CA ALA A 358 6.32 -23.74 -4.04
C ALA A 358 7.37 -22.71 -3.62
N ASN A 359 7.62 -22.65 -2.32
CA ASN A 359 8.78 -22.00 -1.74
C ASN A 359 9.91 -23.02 -1.64
N LEU A 360 11.07 -22.69 -2.20
CA LEU A 360 12.25 -23.55 -2.22
C LEU A 360 13.40 -22.89 -1.47
N GLU A 361 13.95 -23.63 -0.51
CA GLU A 361 15.21 -23.28 0.17
C GLU A 361 16.24 -24.35 -0.15
N ILE A 362 17.44 -23.94 -0.52
CA ILE A 362 18.58 -24.83 -0.73
C ILE A 362 19.72 -24.32 0.11
N TYR A 363 20.32 -25.17 0.95
CA TYR A 363 21.48 -24.83 1.76
C TYR A 363 22.68 -25.64 1.29
N ASP A 364 23.80 -24.96 1.06
CA ASP A 364 25.05 -25.56 0.60
C ASP A 364 25.83 -26.20 1.76
N GLY A 365 25.26 -27.26 2.33
CA GLY A 365 25.80 -27.96 3.49
C GLY A 365 24.86 -29.01 4.06
N SER A 366 25.12 -29.44 5.30
CA SER A 366 24.34 -30.49 5.99
C SER A 366 23.03 -30.02 6.60
N ASP A 367 22.93 -28.73 6.87
CA ASP A 367 21.89 -28.16 7.72
C ASP A 367 21.66 -26.68 7.40
N THR A 368 20.74 -26.07 8.13
CA THR A 368 20.28 -24.70 7.95
C THR A 368 21.27 -23.62 8.41
N SER A 369 22.40 -24.00 9.02
CA SER A 369 23.48 -23.06 9.34
C SER A 369 24.36 -22.75 8.12
N ALA A 370 24.29 -23.59 7.08
CA ALA A 370 25.01 -23.38 5.84
C ALA A 370 24.42 -22.21 5.02
N ALA A 371 25.19 -21.71 4.05
CA ALA A 371 24.74 -20.63 3.19
C ALA A 371 23.56 -21.08 2.31
N MET A 372 22.51 -20.26 2.26
CA MET A 372 21.39 -20.50 1.36
C MET A 372 21.76 -20.10 -0.07
N ILE A 373 21.45 -20.96 -1.04
CA ILE A 373 21.66 -20.70 -2.47
C ILE A 373 20.47 -19.93 -3.02
N ASP A 374 20.75 -18.86 -3.78
CA ASP A 374 19.72 -18.08 -4.46
C ASP A 374 19.06 -18.88 -5.58
N THR A 375 17.74 -19.08 -5.46
CA THR A 375 16.90 -19.82 -6.41
C THR A 375 16.01 -18.90 -7.25
N SER A 376 16.26 -17.59 -7.28
CA SER A 376 15.44 -16.58 -7.97
C SER A 376 15.16 -16.90 -9.42
N PHE A 377 16.11 -17.50 -10.13
CA PHE A 377 15.95 -17.88 -11.54
C PHE A 377 14.81 -18.89 -11.76
N LEU A 378 14.42 -19.70 -10.76
CA LEU A 378 13.32 -20.66 -10.87
C LEU A 378 11.92 -20.02 -10.77
N TYR A 379 11.84 -18.77 -10.34
CA TYR A 379 10.57 -18.04 -10.18
C TYR A 379 10.23 -17.20 -11.43
N ASN A 380 11.11 -17.15 -12.43
CA ASN A 380 10.86 -16.45 -13.68
C ASN A 380 10.21 -17.38 -14.72
N LEU A 381 9.18 -16.89 -15.43
CA LEU A 381 8.32 -17.67 -16.34
C LEU A 381 8.93 -17.91 -17.74
N THR A 382 10.19 -17.53 -17.96
CA THR A 382 10.70 -17.31 -19.32
C THR A 382 11.15 -18.56 -20.09
N THR A 383 11.28 -19.72 -19.46
CA THR A 383 11.74 -20.95 -20.17
C THR A 383 11.13 -22.21 -19.57
N MET A 384 10.07 -22.74 -20.20
CA MET A 384 9.58 -24.11 -19.96
C MET A 384 10.25 -25.14 -20.88
N ASP A 385 10.74 -24.71 -22.05
CA ASP A 385 11.41 -25.58 -23.03
C ASP A 385 12.92 -25.31 -23.04
N GLY A 386 13.74 -26.31 -22.70
CA GLY A 386 15.20 -26.17 -22.71
C GLY A 386 15.94 -27.14 -21.78
N VAL A 387 17.24 -26.88 -21.59
CA VAL A 387 18.07 -27.62 -20.62
C VAL A 387 17.51 -27.37 -19.21
N PRO A 388 17.32 -28.42 -18.38
CA PRO A 388 16.84 -28.25 -17.01
C PRO A 388 17.69 -27.26 -16.24
N MET A 389 17.04 -26.30 -15.57
CA MET A 389 17.73 -25.39 -14.68
C MET A 389 18.33 -26.19 -13.52
N SER A 390 19.52 -25.81 -13.05
CA SER A 390 20.21 -26.59 -12.02
C SER A 390 21.01 -25.75 -11.04
N VAL A 391 21.11 -26.28 -9.81
CA VAL A 391 22.01 -25.79 -8.76
C VAL A 391 23.04 -26.86 -8.46
N ARG A 392 24.28 -26.45 -8.17
CA ARG A 392 25.36 -27.35 -7.76
C ARG A 392 25.95 -26.90 -6.44
N SER A 393 26.09 -27.81 -5.49
CA SER A 393 26.72 -27.57 -4.19
C SER A 393 28.22 -27.29 -4.35
N THR A 394 28.83 -26.63 -3.37
CA THR A 394 30.29 -26.46 -3.32
C THR A 394 31.00 -27.68 -2.75
N GLY A 395 30.34 -28.44 -1.87
CA GLY A 395 30.85 -29.64 -1.21
C GLY A 395 29.98 -30.88 -1.42
N GLU A 396 30.18 -31.89 -0.56
CA GLU A 396 29.51 -33.19 -0.63
C GLU A 396 28.09 -33.20 -0.07
N LYS A 397 27.65 -32.13 0.60
CA LYS A 397 26.35 -32.09 1.28
C LYS A 397 25.48 -30.98 0.74
N LEU A 398 24.18 -31.26 0.65
CA LEU A 398 23.17 -30.30 0.24
C LEU A 398 21.88 -30.57 1.02
N LEU A 399 21.25 -29.52 1.54
CA LEU A 399 19.92 -29.61 2.15
C LEU A 399 18.92 -28.89 1.25
N VAL A 400 17.84 -29.57 0.87
CA VAL A 400 16.76 -28.99 0.06
C VAL A 400 15.48 -29.01 0.88
N ARG A 401 14.81 -27.86 1.06
CA ARG A 401 13.48 -27.77 1.67
C ARG A 401 12.47 -27.24 0.67
N VAL A 402 11.36 -27.96 0.52
CA VAL A 402 10.25 -27.62 -0.38
C VAL A 402 8.98 -27.41 0.45
N ARG A 403 8.38 -26.24 0.32
CA ARG A 403 7.13 -25.88 0.99
C ARG A 403 6.06 -25.49 -0.05
N PRO A 404 4.91 -26.18 -0.13
CA PRO A 404 3.86 -25.79 -1.06
C PRO A 404 3.35 -24.37 -0.78
N ASN A 405 3.10 -23.60 -1.83
CA ASN A 405 2.56 -22.25 -1.74
C ASN A 405 1.03 -22.32 -1.67
N LEU A 406 0.42 -22.14 -0.51
CA LEU A 406 -1.02 -22.41 -0.34
C LEU A 406 -1.95 -21.27 -0.77
N PHE A 407 -1.42 -20.05 -0.88
CA PHE A 407 -2.26 -18.85 -0.94
C PHE A 407 -2.07 -18.02 -2.21
N ASN A 408 -1.08 -18.38 -3.03
CA ASN A 408 -0.75 -17.64 -4.25
C ASN A 408 -0.70 -18.57 -5.46
N THR A 409 -1.69 -19.46 -5.61
CA THR A 409 -1.76 -20.39 -6.76
C THR A 409 -2.94 -20.07 -7.68
N LYS A 410 -2.65 -19.99 -8.98
CA LYS A 410 -3.63 -20.26 -10.05
C LYS A 410 -3.40 -21.64 -10.67
N GLU A 411 -2.41 -22.36 -10.17
CA GLU A 411 -1.83 -23.54 -10.79
C GLU A 411 -1.96 -24.77 -9.90
N LYS A 412 -1.86 -25.94 -10.54
CA LYS A 412 -1.81 -27.21 -9.84
C LYS A 412 -0.47 -27.29 -9.08
N LEU A 413 -0.55 -27.45 -7.77
CA LEU A 413 0.60 -27.64 -6.91
C LEU A 413 1.31 -28.95 -7.27
N ASP A 414 2.47 -28.89 -7.91
CA ASP A 414 3.37 -30.04 -8.12
C ASP A 414 4.82 -29.56 -8.26
N PHE A 415 5.73 -30.12 -7.47
CA PHE A 415 7.16 -29.81 -7.55
C PHE A 415 7.91 -31.04 -8.06
N GLN A 416 8.70 -30.86 -9.11
CA GLN A 416 9.50 -31.92 -9.72
C GLN A 416 10.97 -31.53 -9.83
N ALA A 417 11.83 -32.35 -9.23
CA ALA A 417 13.27 -32.18 -9.29
C ALA A 417 13.99 -33.52 -9.05
N MET A 418 15.21 -33.60 -9.55
CA MET A 418 16.10 -34.75 -9.39
C MET A 418 17.45 -34.30 -8.87
N VAL A 419 18.06 -35.10 -8.01
CA VAL A 419 19.38 -34.84 -7.44
C VAL A 419 20.37 -35.93 -7.84
N THR A 420 21.62 -35.56 -8.09
CA THR A 420 22.69 -36.49 -8.45
C THR A 420 24.06 -35.97 -8.01
N ASP A 421 25.03 -36.85 -7.77
CA ASP A 421 26.45 -36.46 -7.66
C ASP A 421 27.28 -36.77 -8.93
N TRP A 422 26.60 -37.20 -9.98
CA TRP A 422 27.23 -37.48 -11.27
C TRP A 422 27.66 -36.19 -11.94
N SER A 423 28.92 -36.16 -12.37
CA SER A 423 29.45 -35.13 -13.26
C SER A 423 29.81 -35.81 -14.57
N GLN A 424 29.28 -35.32 -15.71
CA GLN A 424 29.81 -35.74 -17.01
C GLN A 424 31.32 -35.52 -17.02
N GLY A 425 32.09 -36.59 -17.17
CA GLY A 425 33.52 -36.49 -17.43
C GLY A 425 33.72 -35.88 -18.81
N THR A 426 34.76 -35.07 -18.97
CA THR A 426 35.26 -34.53 -20.25
C THR A 426 35.75 -35.60 -21.25
N HIS A 427 35.32 -36.86 -21.11
CA HIS A 427 35.65 -37.96 -22.00
C HIS A 427 34.44 -38.88 -22.22
N CYS A 428 33.48 -38.42 -23.01
CA CYS A 428 32.83 -39.33 -23.96
C CYS A 428 33.64 -39.28 -25.26
N THR A 429 34.81 -39.93 -25.27
CA THR A 429 35.45 -40.27 -26.55
C THR A 429 34.57 -41.32 -27.22
N HIS A 430 34.00 -40.93 -28.36
CA HIS A 430 33.38 -41.78 -29.37
C HIS A 430 33.91 -43.21 -29.37
N GLY A 431 33.00 -44.18 -29.32
CA GLY A 431 33.43 -45.57 -29.41
C GLY A 431 32.38 -46.66 -29.35
N ILE A 432 31.14 -46.45 -29.82
CA ILE A 432 30.33 -47.56 -30.34
C ILE A 432 29.64 -47.11 -31.62
N ASN A 433 30.30 -47.38 -32.75
CA ASN A 433 29.62 -47.54 -34.03
C ASN A 433 28.77 -48.82 -33.94
N SER A 434 27.46 -48.66 -33.89
CA SER A 434 26.55 -49.68 -34.43
C SER A 434 25.51 -49.00 -35.31
N THR A 435 25.95 -48.62 -36.50
CA THR A 435 25.05 -48.54 -37.65
C THR A 435 24.51 -49.93 -37.94
N GLN A 436 23.24 -50.20 -37.60
CA GLN A 436 22.40 -51.05 -38.43
C GLN A 436 20.94 -50.54 -38.42
N PRO A 437 20.28 -50.50 -39.59
CA PRO A 437 19.01 -49.81 -39.76
C PRO A 437 17.85 -50.73 -39.38
N TYR A 438 16.96 -50.28 -38.50
CA TYR A 438 15.68 -50.97 -38.28
C TYR A 438 14.61 -50.40 -39.22
N GLY A 439 14.06 -51.30 -40.04
CA GLY A 439 13.12 -51.03 -41.10
C GLY A 439 11.76 -50.53 -40.61
N ARG A 440 11.06 -49.88 -41.53
CA ARG A 440 9.62 -49.62 -41.44
C ARG A 440 8.87 -50.95 -41.35
N GLU A 441 8.18 -51.18 -40.26
CA GLU A 441 6.96 -51.99 -40.27
C GLU A 441 5.76 -51.09 -40.04
N GLU A 442 4.99 -50.92 -41.11
CA GLU A 442 3.59 -50.51 -41.04
C GLU A 442 2.77 -51.62 -40.39
N ASN A 443 2.07 -51.32 -39.31
CA ASN A 443 0.90 -52.09 -38.86
C ASN A 443 -0.20 -51.08 -38.54
N LYS A 444 -1.10 -50.80 -39.49
CA LYS A 444 -2.42 -51.44 -39.66
C LYS A 444 -3.23 -51.50 -38.35
N TRP A 445 -4.02 -50.45 -38.15
CA TRP A 445 -5.23 -50.50 -37.34
C TRP A 445 -6.28 -51.35 -38.06
N LYS A 446 -6.79 -52.38 -37.38
CA LYS A 446 -8.03 -53.08 -37.71
C LYS A 446 -8.85 -53.22 -36.44
N GLU A 447 -10.08 -52.71 -36.57
CA GLU A 447 -11.33 -52.94 -35.80
C GLU A 447 -11.39 -52.58 -34.32
#